data_AF-A0A1I7XE50-F1
#
_entry.id   AF-A0A1I7XE50-F1
#
_cell.length_a   1.000
_cell.length_b   1.000
_cell.length_c   1.000
_cell.angle_alpha   90.00
_cell.angle_beta   90.00
_cell.angle_gamma   90.00
#
_symmetry.space_group_name_H-M   'P 1'
#
loop_
_entity.id
_entity.type
_entity.pdbx_description
1 polymer ?
#
loop_
_entity_poly.entity_id
_entity_poly.type
_entity_poly.pdbx_seq_one_letter_code
_entity_poly.pdbx_strand_id
1 'polypeptide(L)'
;MLAEVGTNNLTVTDVWSLDATVDGKRVRRVSLHYVKKSYALSAILDAFDGWAARTYNQSSRFGAMLDQLTDRTALMALCMTLCRFYPQWLFWLQMSAVIDIASHWLHLHATDLTRADSHKQSSNPVLHLYYTSRLFLGFMCAGNEAFYLLLYIRAFWPGPTLFGVHLMSYLSAIAFPIALIKSLISIVHMVTAAQTVVLYDTNQIIMRDIEDKKN
;
A
#
# COMPACT_ATOMS: atom_id res chain seq x y z
N MET A 1 37.06 34.66 5.84
CA MET A 1 37.31 33.99 7.12
C MET A 1 36.66 32.62 7.03
N LEU A 2 37.43 31.64 6.54
CA LEU A 2 37.01 30.26 6.35
C LEU A 2 37.17 29.56 7.71
N ALA A 3 36.07 29.15 8.34
CA ALA A 3 36.12 28.30 9.53
C ALA A 3 35.98 26.85 9.07
N GLU A 4 37.06 26.10 9.29
CA GLU A 4 37.18 24.66 9.07
C GLU A 4 36.06 23.91 9.81
N VAL A 5 35.25 23.16 9.06
CA VAL A 5 34.36 22.15 9.65
C VAL A 5 35.18 20.87 9.78
N GLY A 6 35.69 20.65 10.99
CA GLY A 6 36.45 19.45 11.35
C GLY A 6 35.63 18.19 11.12
N THR A 7 36.06 17.38 10.16
CA THR A 7 35.64 15.99 9.94
C THR A 7 36.29 15.11 11.01
N ASN A 8 35.62 14.89 12.14
CA ASN A 8 36.04 13.89 13.12
C ASN A 8 34.85 13.02 13.54
N ASN A 9 34.89 11.76 13.10
CA ASN A 9 34.21 10.58 13.67
C ASN A 9 32.75 10.74 14.10
N LEU A 10 31.85 10.78 13.12
CA LEU A 10 30.43 10.46 13.34
C LEU A 10 30.27 8.94 13.47
N THR A 11 30.23 8.45 14.71
CA THR A 11 29.80 7.08 14.98
C THR A 11 28.30 6.95 14.76
N VAL A 12 27.87 5.84 14.15
CA VAL A 12 26.48 5.52 13.75
C VAL A 12 25.46 5.62 14.90
N THR A 13 25.90 5.75 16.15
CA THR A 13 25.08 5.94 17.35
C THR A 13 24.52 7.36 17.51
N ASP A 14 25.13 8.39 16.93
CA ASP A 14 24.72 9.79 17.14
C ASP A 14 23.52 10.22 16.27
N VAL A 15 23.15 9.41 15.29
CA VAL A 15 21.97 9.60 14.44
C VAL A 15 20.67 9.16 15.15
N TRP A 16 20.77 8.49 16.30
CA TRP A 16 19.63 7.87 17.00
C TRP A 16 19.17 8.60 18.27
N SER A 17 19.85 9.69 18.66
CA SER A 17 19.47 10.56 19.79
C SER A 17 18.86 11.89 19.35
N LEU A 18 18.37 11.99 18.10
CA LEU A 18 17.79 13.21 17.54
C LEU A 18 16.45 13.59 18.20
N ASP A 19 16.55 14.20 19.39
CA ASP A 19 15.81 15.41 19.73
C ASP A 19 16.12 16.45 18.64
N ALA A 20 15.39 16.41 17.52
CA ALA A 20 15.50 17.42 16.49
C ALA A 20 14.85 18.71 16.99
N THR A 21 15.64 19.61 17.54
CA THR A 21 15.28 21.03 17.73
C THR A 21 15.35 21.73 16.38
N VAL A 22 14.20 21.82 15.72
CA VAL A 22 14.00 22.75 14.61
C VAL A 22 13.39 24.01 15.20
N ASP A 23 14.11 25.13 15.11
CA ASP A 23 13.61 26.46 15.48
C ASP A 23 13.22 26.63 16.97
N GLY A 24 13.99 26.03 17.87
CA GLY A 24 13.82 26.17 19.33
C GLY A 24 12.56 25.50 19.90
N LYS A 25 11.73 24.84 19.07
CA LYS A 25 10.55 24.10 19.51
C LYS A 25 10.85 22.62 19.58
N ARG A 26 10.67 22.05 20.77
CA ARG A 26 10.87 20.62 21.07
C ARG A 26 9.78 19.79 20.36
N VAL A 27 10.12 19.10 19.28
CA VAL A 27 9.21 18.15 18.63
C VAL A 27 9.07 16.94 19.56
N ARG A 28 7.91 16.82 20.23
CA ARG A 28 7.65 15.74 21.19
C ARG A 28 7.68 14.38 20.50
N ARG A 29 8.38 13.40 21.10
CA ARG A 29 8.20 11.95 20.88
C ARG A 29 6.72 11.64 20.69
N VAL A 30 6.26 11.37 19.46
CA VAL A 30 5.03 10.62 19.27
C VAL A 30 5.32 9.25 19.86
N SER A 31 4.80 8.97 21.05
CA SER A 31 5.10 7.74 21.77
C SER A 31 4.64 6.56 20.90
N LEU A 32 5.62 5.84 20.38
CA LEU A 32 5.49 4.72 19.45
C LEU A 32 4.49 3.64 19.92
N HIS A 33 4.20 3.58 21.22
CA HIS A 33 3.18 2.73 21.81
C HIS A 33 1.76 3.05 21.30
N TYR A 34 1.46 4.32 21.03
CA TYR A 34 0.16 4.73 20.50
C TYR A 34 -0.03 4.28 19.05
N VAL A 35 1.03 4.33 18.22
CA VAL A 35 0.98 3.91 16.82
C VAL A 35 0.68 2.42 16.68
N LYS A 36 1.28 1.57 17.52
CA LYS A 36 1.02 0.12 17.51
C LYS A 36 -0.43 -0.20 17.89
N LYS A 37 -0.94 0.46 18.92
CA LYS A 37 -2.31 0.26 19.42
C LYS A 37 -3.35 0.78 18.44
N SER A 38 -3.11 1.93 17.81
CA SER A 38 -4.03 2.49 16.82
C SER A 38 -4.08 1.62 15.56
N TYR A 39 -2.94 1.08 15.10
CA TYR A 39 -2.92 0.20 13.92
C TYR A 39 -3.65 -1.12 14.19
N ALA A 40 -3.43 -1.73 15.37
CA ALA A 40 -4.13 -2.94 15.77
C ALA A 40 -5.65 -2.71 15.97
N LEU A 41 -6.03 -1.57 16.56
CA LEU A 41 -7.44 -1.19 16.70
C LEU A 41 -8.09 -0.93 15.33
N SER A 42 -7.37 -0.29 14.41
CA SER A 42 -7.83 -0.05 13.04
C SER A 42 -8.14 -1.36 12.32
N ALA A 43 -7.23 -2.34 12.38
CA ALA A 43 -7.43 -3.64 11.73
C ALA A 43 -8.61 -4.43 12.32
N ILE A 44 -8.91 -4.27 13.62
CA ILE A 44 -10.08 -4.90 14.25
C ILE A 44 -11.38 -4.20 13.82
N LEU A 45 -11.35 -2.87 13.72
CA LEU A 45 -12.51 -2.08 13.30
C LEU A 45 -12.88 -2.34 11.84
N ASP A 46 -11.89 -2.51 10.96
CA ASP A 46 -12.03 -2.85 9.54
C ASP A 46 -12.57 -4.29 9.32
N ALA A 47 -12.21 -5.22 10.19
CA ALA A 47 -12.85 -6.54 10.18
C ALA A 47 -14.32 -6.47 10.62
N PHE A 48 -14.66 -5.52 11.49
CA PHE A 48 -15.98 -5.41 12.10
C PHE A 48 -16.99 -4.64 11.23
N ASP A 49 -16.59 -3.57 10.57
CA ASP A 49 -17.47 -2.80 9.68
C ASP A 49 -17.87 -3.60 8.42
N GLY A 50 -16.96 -4.39 7.86
CA GLY A 50 -17.24 -5.32 6.76
C GLY A 50 -18.16 -6.47 7.18
N TRP A 51 -18.03 -6.97 8.41
CA TRP A 51 -18.96 -7.97 8.98
C TRP A 51 -20.34 -7.38 9.26
N ALA A 52 -20.40 -6.19 9.85
CA ALA A 52 -21.65 -5.48 10.14
C ALA A 52 -22.39 -5.12 8.84
N ALA A 53 -21.72 -4.57 7.84
CA ALA A 53 -22.33 -4.18 6.56
C ALA A 53 -22.97 -5.37 5.83
N ARG A 54 -22.35 -6.57 5.91
CA ARG A 54 -22.89 -7.81 5.32
C ARG A 54 -24.05 -8.39 6.13
N THR A 55 -23.97 -8.32 7.46
CA THR A 55 -25.01 -8.84 8.36
C THR A 55 -26.27 -7.98 8.33
N TYR A 56 -26.13 -6.66 8.15
CA TYR A 56 -27.25 -5.72 8.07
C TYR A 56 -27.70 -5.41 6.62
N ASN A 57 -27.10 -6.04 5.61
CA ASN A 57 -27.38 -5.79 4.18
C ASN A 57 -27.29 -4.30 3.79
N GLN A 58 -26.44 -3.55 4.48
CA GLN A 58 -26.20 -2.10 4.27
C GLN A 58 -24.88 -1.87 3.51
N SER A 59 -24.52 -2.78 2.60
CA SER A 59 -23.36 -2.60 1.74
C SER A 59 -23.64 -1.48 0.74
N SER A 60 -22.94 -0.35 0.85
CA SER A 60 -23.00 0.75 -0.10
C SER A 60 -21.73 0.79 -0.96
N ARG A 61 -21.85 1.27 -2.21
CA ARG A 61 -20.67 1.49 -3.08
C ARG A 61 -19.69 2.49 -2.47
N PHE A 62 -20.21 3.53 -1.82
CA PHE A 62 -19.39 4.51 -1.11
C PHE A 62 -18.63 3.90 0.07
N GLY A 63 -19.28 3.05 0.88
CA GLY A 63 -18.64 2.36 2.00
C GLY A 63 -17.50 1.45 1.54
N ALA A 64 -17.73 0.65 0.50
CA ALA A 64 -16.68 -0.21 -0.07
C ALA A 64 -15.50 0.57 -0.66
N MET A 65 -15.76 1.74 -1.25
CA MET A 65 -14.69 2.64 -1.71
C MET A 65 -13.90 3.24 -0.55
N LEU A 66 -14.60 3.61 0.54
CA LEU A 66 -13.98 4.24 1.71
C LEU A 66 -13.09 3.25 2.47
N ASP A 67 -13.57 2.02 2.68
CA ASP A 67 -12.86 0.86 3.25
C ASP A 67 -11.51 0.62 2.53
N GLN A 68 -11.58 0.46 1.21
CA GLN A 68 -10.39 0.30 0.39
C GLN A 68 -9.45 1.52 0.45
N LEU A 69 -9.97 2.75 0.58
CA LEU A 69 -9.15 3.95 0.71
C LEU A 69 -8.44 4.02 2.08
N THR A 70 -9.14 3.67 3.17
CA THR A 70 -8.58 3.66 4.52
C THR A 70 -7.47 2.63 4.68
N ASP A 71 -7.63 1.43 4.11
CA ASP A 71 -6.58 0.40 4.10
C ASP A 71 -5.30 0.87 3.42
N ARG A 72 -5.44 1.49 2.24
CA ARG A 72 -4.29 1.94 1.44
C ARG A 72 -3.58 3.10 2.09
N THR A 73 -4.32 4.03 2.70
CA THR A 73 -3.74 5.14 3.44
C THR A 73 -3.01 4.66 4.70
N ALA A 74 -3.53 3.66 5.41
CA ALA A 74 -2.86 3.04 6.54
C ALA A 74 -1.54 2.36 6.13
N LEU A 75 -1.57 1.59 5.04
CA LEU A 75 -0.37 0.94 4.50
C LEU A 75 0.68 1.96 4.03
N MET A 76 0.26 3.06 3.41
CA MET A 76 1.16 4.14 3.01
C MET A 76 1.83 4.80 4.21
N ALA A 77 1.08 5.09 5.28
CA ALA A 77 1.64 5.64 6.52
C ALA A 77 2.68 4.68 7.15
N LEU A 78 2.43 3.38 7.09
CA LEU A 78 3.38 2.35 7.51
C LEU A 78 4.65 2.36 6.63
N CYS A 79 4.50 2.43 5.30
CA CYS A 79 5.62 2.51 4.35
C CYS A 79 6.48 3.76 4.57
N MET A 80 5.87 4.92 4.81
CA MET A 80 6.59 6.16 5.12
C MET A 80 7.41 6.03 6.42
N THR A 81 6.83 5.37 7.43
CA THR A 81 7.54 5.08 8.68
C THR A 81 8.71 4.13 8.46
N LEU A 82 8.55 3.11 7.61
CA LEU A 82 9.61 2.18 7.23
C LEU A 82 10.75 2.85 6.46
N CYS A 83 10.44 3.82 5.59
CA CYS A 83 11.46 4.61 4.89
C CYS A 83 12.41 5.32 5.87
N ARG A 84 11.92 5.71 7.05
CA ARG A 84 12.74 6.32 8.10
C ARG A 84 13.67 5.32 8.78
N PHE A 85 13.25 4.07 8.94
CA PHE A 85 14.05 3.01 9.58
C PHE A 85 15.04 2.35 8.63
N TYR A 86 14.70 2.20 7.35
CA TYR A 86 15.52 1.53 6.35
C TYR A 86 15.84 2.47 5.17
N PRO A 87 16.67 3.50 5.36
CA PRO A 87 16.96 4.50 4.32
C PRO A 87 17.64 3.90 3.09
N GLN A 88 18.35 2.78 3.24
CA GLN A 88 18.97 2.05 2.11
C GLN A 88 17.94 1.48 1.13
N TRP A 89 16.71 1.21 1.59
CA TRP A 89 15.62 0.62 0.80
C TRP A 89 14.55 1.64 0.45
N LEU A 90 14.81 2.93 0.70
CA LEU A 90 13.85 4.02 0.56
C LEU A 90 13.24 4.10 -0.84
N PHE A 91 14.06 4.00 -1.88
CA PHE A 91 13.59 4.03 -3.26
C PHE A 91 12.56 2.92 -3.53
N TRP A 92 12.84 1.68 -3.12
CA TRP A 92 11.96 0.54 -3.36
C TRP A 92 10.65 0.63 -2.57
N LEU A 93 10.71 1.07 -1.31
CA LEU A 93 9.53 1.27 -0.48
C LEU A 93 8.62 2.38 -1.03
N GLN A 94 9.21 3.48 -1.51
CA GLN A 94 8.47 4.56 -2.16
C GLN A 94 7.83 4.10 -3.47
N MET A 95 8.58 3.41 -4.33
CA MET A 95 8.06 2.88 -5.58
C MET A 95 6.90 1.90 -5.35
N SER A 96 7.02 1.01 -4.37
CA SER A 96 5.93 0.07 -4.06
C SER A 96 4.67 0.80 -3.57
N ALA A 97 4.81 1.83 -2.73
CA ALA A 97 3.67 2.62 -2.24
C ALA A 97 2.98 3.41 -3.38
N VAL A 98 3.76 4.01 -4.28
CA VAL A 98 3.24 4.76 -5.44
C VAL A 98 2.49 3.84 -6.40
N ILE A 99 3.08 2.69 -6.73
CA ILE A 99 2.45 1.70 -7.61
C ILE A 99 1.13 1.20 -7.01
N ASP A 100 1.12 0.90 -5.70
CA ASP A 100 -0.09 0.40 -5.04
C ASP A 100 -1.24 1.42 -5.12
N ILE A 101 -1.00 2.69 -4.80
CA ILE A 101 -2.02 3.75 -4.87
C ILE A 101 -2.46 4.01 -6.32
N ALA A 102 -1.51 4.17 -7.25
CA ALA A 102 -1.81 4.48 -8.64
C ALA A 102 -2.64 3.38 -9.31
N SER A 103 -2.28 2.11 -9.06
CA SER A 103 -3.00 0.96 -9.62
C SER A 103 -4.44 0.88 -9.14
N HIS A 104 -4.70 1.06 -7.84
CA HIS A 104 -6.04 1.02 -7.28
C HIS A 104 -6.89 2.23 -7.68
N TRP A 105 -6.30 3.42 -7.71
CA TRP A 105 -7.03 4.63 -8.13
C TRP A 105 -7.49 4.53 -9.58
N LEU A 106 -6.60 4.12 -10.48
CA LEU A 106 -6.93 3.97 -11.90
C LEU A 106 -7.96 2.84 -12.13
N HIS A 107 -7.87 1.76 -11.36
CA HIS A 107 -8.83 0.67 -11.44
C HIS A 107 -10.23 1.05 -10.93
N LEU A 108 -10.30 1.79 -9.82
CA LEU A 108 -11.53 2.34 -9.29
C LEU A 108 -12.18 3.26 -10.34
N HIS A 109 -11.40 4.15 -10.93
CA HIS A 109 -11.87 5.06 -11.98
C HIS A 109 -12.37 4.33 -13.22
N ALA A 110 -11.63 3.32 -13.70
CA ALA A 110 -12.04 2.49 -14.84
C ALA A 110 -13.35 1.73 -14.57
N THR A 111 -13.53 1.22 -13.35
CA THR A 111 -14.75 0.51 -12.94
C THR A 111 -15.95 1.46 -12.85
N ASP A 112 -15.74 2.68 -12.35
CA ASP A 112 -16.79 3.70 -12.25
C ASP A 112 -17.26 4.18 -13.65
N LEU A 113 -16.31 4.49 -14.54
CA LEU A 113 -16.60 4.91 -15.93
C LEU A 113 -17.36 3.86 -16.73
N THR A 114 -16.94 2.60 -16.62
CA THR A 114 -17.54 1.51 -17.42
C THR A 114 -18.88 1.03 -16.86
N ARG A 115 -19.21 1.38 -15.60
CA ARG A 115 -20.33 0.79 -14.83
C ARG A 115 -20.40 -0.73 -14.93
N ALA A 116 -19.30 -1.38 -15.31
CA ALA A 116 -19.29 -2.80 -15.59
C ALA A 116 -19.37 -3.51 -14.23
N ASP A 117 -20.55 -4.04 -13.92
CA ASP A 117 -20.65 -5.11 -12.95
C ASP A 117 -19.63 -6.19 -13.36
N SER A 118 -18.93 -6.75 -12.37
CA SER A 118 -17.67 -7.51 -12.44
C SER A 118 -17.54 -8.66 -13.46
N HIS A 119 -18.47 -8.85 -14.39
CA HIS A 119 -18.55 -9.92 -15.38
C HIS A 119 -17.89 -9.65 -16.74
N LYS A 120 -17.49 -8.41 -17.07
CA LYS A 120 -16.67 -8.12 -18.27
C LYS A 120 -15.18 -8.00 -17.93
N GLN A 121 -14.67 -8.91 -17.10
CA GLN A 121 -13.28 -8.86 -16.67
C GLN A 121 -12.33 -9.44 -17.72
N SER A 122 -11.50 -8.56 -18.26
CA SER A 122 -10.17 -8.79 -18.87
C SER A 122 -9.85 -10.17 -19.45
N SER A 123 -9.45 -10.20 -20.72
CA SER A 123 -8.92 -11.37 -21.45
C SER A 123 -7.64 -12.02 -20.85
N ASN A 124 -7.11 -11.52 -19.73
CA ASN A 124 -5.87 -12.01 -19.14
C ASN A 124 -6.13 -13.09 -18.06
N PRO A 125 -5.59 -14.31 -18.20
CA PRO A 125 -5.86 -15.44 -17.30
C PRO A 125 -5.33 -15.21 -15.87
N VAL A 126 -4.24 -14.44 -15.72
CA VAL A 126 -3.70 -14.05 -14.40
C VAL A 126 -4.66 -13.14 -13.64
N LEU A 127 -5.31 -12.21 -14.34
CA LEU A 127 -6.27 -11.30 -13.74
C LEU A 127 -7.58 -12.02 -13.42
N HIS A 128 -7.99 -12.96 -14.29
CA HIS A 128 -9.14 -13.82 -14.04
C HIS A 128 -8.94 -14.67 -12.77
N LEU A 129 -7.79 -15.31 -12.57
CA LEU A 129 -7.50 -16.07 -11.35
C LEU A 129 -7.49 -15.19 -10.09
N TYR A 130 -6.92 -13.98 -10.21
CA TYR A 130 -6.86 -12.99 -9.13
C TYR A 130 -8.26 -12.53 -8.67
N TYR A 131 -9.22 -12.40 -9.60
CA TYR A 131 -10.60 -12.01 -9.28
C TYR A 131 -11.57 -13.16 -9.03
N THR A 132 -11.29 -14.37 -9.54
CA THR A 132 -12.17 -15.55 -9.38
C THR A 132 -12.17 -16.06 -7.95
N SER A 133 -11.07 -15.88 -7.20
CA SER A 133 -10.94 -16.41 -5.84
C SER A 133 -10.68 -15.30 -4.82
N ARG A 134 -11.74 -14.91 -4.09
CA ARG A 134 -11.66 -13.96 -2.97
C ARG A 134 -10.62 -14.36 -1.92
N LEU A 135 -10.42 -15.67 -1.75
CA LEU A 135 -9.42 -16.21 -0.83
C LEU A 135 -7.98 -15.93 -1.29
N PHE A 136 -7.69 -16.00 -2.59
CA PHE A 136 -6.37 -15.68 -3.13
C PHE A 136 -6.09 -14.18 -3.04
N LEU A 137 -7.08 -13.35 -3.35
CA LEU A 137 -7.00 -11.89 -3.19
C LEU A 137 -6.71 -11.50 -1.74
N GLY A 138 -7.46 -12.07 -0.79
CA GLY A 138 -7.25 -11.86 0.64
C GLY A 138 -5.87 -12.33 1.11
N PHE A 139 -5.43 -13.51 0.67
CA PHE A 139 -4.11 -14.04 1.00
C PHE A 139 -2.97 -13.13 0.50
N MET A 140 -3.05 -12.66 -0.74
CA MET A 140 -2.04 -11.78 -1.33
C MET A 140 -2.00 -10.41 -0.64
N CYS A 141 -3.16 -9.85 -0.25
CA CYS A 141 -3.21 -8.58 0.47
C CYS A 141 -2.68 -8.74 1.90
N ALA A 142 -3.15 -9.75 2.63
CA ALA A 142 -2.69 -10.05 3.99
C ALA A 142 -1.20 -10.37 4.03
N GLY A 143 -0.67 -11.11 3.05
CA GLY A 143 0.76 -11.40 2.95
C GLY A 143 1.60 -10.15 2.67
N ASN A 144 1.10 -9.23 1.85
CA ASN A 144 1.75 -7.94 1.60
C ASN A 144 1.76 -7.05 2.85
N GLU A 145 0.63 -6.93 3.55
CA GLU A 145 0.56 -6.20 4.82
C GLU A 145 1.46 -6.83 5.89
N ALA A 146 1.45 -8.16 5.99
CA ALA A 146 2.30 -8.90 6.91
C ALA A 146 3.78 -8.61 6.64
N PHE A 147 4.21 -8.50 5.38
CA PHE A 147 5.60 -8.14 5.05
C PHE A 147 6.00 -6.77 5.64
N TYR A 148 5.22 -5.73 5.39
CA TYR A 148 5.51 -4.39 5.92
C TYR A 148 5.42 -4.34 7.45
N LEU A 149 4.45 -5.04 8.04
CA LEU A 149 4.30 -5.14 9.49
C LEU A 149 5.47 -5.88 10.13
N LEU A 150 5.96 -6.96 9.53
CA LEU A 150 7.12 -7.72 9.99
C LEU A 150 8.41 -6.88 9.92
N LEU A 151 8.60 -6.09 8.86
CA LEU A 151 9.72 -5.15 8.78
C LEU A 151 9.66 -4.07 9.88
N TYR A 152 8.44 -3.61 10.20
CA TYR A 152 8.22 -2.63 11.26
C TYR A 152 8.49 -3.25 12.63
N ILE A 153 8.01 -4.47 12.90
CA ILE A 153 8.29 -5.19 14.14
C ILE A 153 9.78 -5.47 14.27
N ARG A 154 10.46 -5.89 13.20
CA ARG A 154 11.91 -6.14 13.17
C ARG A 154 12.72 -4.92 13.62
N ALA A 155 12.29 -3.70 13.29
CA ALA A 155 12.97 -2.47 13.68
C ALA A 155 12.99 -2.24 15.19
N PHE A 156 12.04 -2.82 15.94
CA PHE A 156 11.94 -2.68 17.40
C PHE A 156 12.28 -3.94 18.17
N TRP A 157 11.90 -5.10 17.63
CA TRP A 157 12.11 -6.39 18.25
C TRP A 157 12.57 -7.39 17.19
N PRO A 158 13.88 -7.54 17.00
CA PRO A 158 14.41 -8.49 16.02
C PRO A 158 14.15 -9.96 16.40
N GLY A 159 13.92 -10.23 17.70
CA GLY A 159 13.62 -11.57 18.21
C GLY A 159 14.85 -12.44 18.43
N PRO A 160 14.66 -13.68 18.91
CA PRO A 160 15.76 -14.60 19.20
C PRO A 160 16.56 -14.89 17.93
N THR A 161 17.87 -15.01 18.08
CA THR A 161 18.79 -15.37 17.00
C THR A 161 18.72 -16.88 16.76
N LEU A 162 18.32 -17.26 15.55
CA LEU A 162 18.34 -18.64 15.06
C LEU A 162 19.38 -18.71 13.95
N PHE A 163 20.41 -19.54 14.12
CA PHE A 163 21.50 -19.70 13.14
C PHE A 163 22.19 -18.37 12.76
N GLY A 164 22.42 -17.48 13.72
CA GLY A 164 23.10 -16.20 13.50
C GLY A 164 22.27 -15.10 12.83
N VAL A 165 20.99 -15.37 12.51
CA VAL A 165 20.06 -14.39 11.94
C VAL A 165 18.83 -14.26 12.85
N HIS A 166 18.30 -13.05 12.96
CA HIS A 166 17.12 -12.76 13.77
C HIS A 166 15.84 -13.37 13.18
N LEU A 167 15.01 -14.00 14.00
CA LEU A 167 13.76 -14.67 13.59
C LEU A 167 12.87 -13.79 12.69
N MET A 168 12.70 -12.51 13.02
CA MET A 168 11.87 -11.60 12.21
C MET A 168 12.42 -11.37 10.79
N SER A 169 13.72 -11.57 10.58
CA SER A 169 14.35 -11.50 9.25
C SER A 169 13.93 -12.67 8.37
N TYR A 170 13.79 -13.87 8.93
CA TYR A 170 13.31 -15.04 8.19
C TYR A 170 11.84 -14.88 7.80
N LEU A 171 11.00 -14.43 8.73
CA LEU A 171 9.57 -14.21 8.46
C LEU A 171 9.37 -13.13 7.38
N SER A 172 10.09 -12.02 7.46
CA SER A 172 10.05 -10.99 6.42
C SER A 172 10.60 -11.50 5.08
N ALA A 173 11.64 -12.33 5.07
CA ALA A 173 12.15 -12.95 3.84
C ALA A 173 11.15 -13.92 3.20
N ILE A 174 10.36 -14.65 3.98
CA ILE A 174 9.29 -15.53 3.49
C ILE A 174 8.11 -14.71 2.93
N ALA A 175 7.78 -13.58 3.56
CA ALA A 175 6.70 -12.70 3.12
C ALA A 175 7.09 -11.82 1.90
N PHE A 176 8.38 -11.56 1.70
CA PHE A 176 8.90 -10.77 0.59
C PHE A 176 8.46 -11.23 -0.80
N PRO A 177 8.55 -12.53 -1.20
CA PRO A 177 8.08 -12.96 -2.51
C PRO A 177 6.59 -12.70 -2.71
N ILE A 178 5.77 -12.78 -1.66
CA ILE A 178 4.33 -12.49 -1.73
C ILE A 178 4.11 -11.00 -2.02
N ALA A 179 4.81 -10.12 -1.29
CA ALA A 179 4.77 -8.67 -1.51
C ALA A 179 5.25 -8.30 -2.93
N LEU A 180 6.32 -8.94 -3.41
CA LEU A 180 6.85 -8.70 -4.75
C LEU A 180 5.84 -9.11 -5.84
N ILE A 181 5.27 -10.31 -5.74
CA ILE A 181 4.25 -10.79 -6.67
C ILE A 181 3.03 -9.86 -6.63
N LYS A 182 2.60 -9.42 -5.43
CA LYS A 182 1.50 -8.46 -5.29
C LYS A 182 1.79 -7.15 -6.02
N SER A 183 2.99 -6.58 -5.87
CA SER A 183 3.38 -5.35 -6.55
C SER A 183 3.45 -5.52 -8.08
N LEU A 184 3.91 -6.67 -8.58
CA LEU A 184 3.89 -6.98 -10.01
C LEU A 184 2.46 -7.10 -10.55
N ILE A 185 1.57 -7.76 -9.82
CA ILE A 185 0.15 -7.83 -10.18
C ILE A 185 -0.46 -6.44 -10.21
N SER A 186 -0.15 -5.56 -9.23
CA SER A 186 -0.62 -4.18 -9.21
C SER A 186 -0.18 -3.39 -10.47
N ILE A 187 1.02 -3.64 -11.02
CA ILE A 187 1.45 -3.02 -12.29
C ILE A 187 0.59 -3.52 -13.46
N VAL A 188 0.38 -4.83 -13.58
CA VAL A 188 -0.48 -5.40 -14.63
C VAL A 188 -1.89 -4.82 -14.52
N HIS A 189 -2.38 -4.70 -13.29
CA HIS A 189 -3.66 -4.09 -12.97
C HIS A 189 -3.79 -2.67 -13.51
N MET A 190 -2.79 -1.86 -13.25
CA MET A 190 -2.70 -0.48 -13.71
C MET A 190 -2.74 -0.40 -15.24
N VAL A 191 -1.97 -1.23 -15.94
CA VAL A 191 -1.96 -1.25 -17.41
C VAL A 191 -3.32 -1.65 -17.98
N THR A 192 -3.94 -2.70 -17.44
CA THR A 192 -5.27 -3.15 -17.90
C THR A 192 -6.36 -2.11 -17.63
N ALA A 193 -6.30 -1.40 -16.49
CA ALA A 193 -7.21 -0.31 -16.18
C ALA A 193 -7.02 0.87 -17.14
N ALA A 194 -5.78 1.25 -17.44
CA ALA A 194 -5.47 2.30 -18.42
C ALA A 194 -6.05 1.98 -19.81
N GLN A 195 -5.86 0.75 -20.28
CA GLN A 195 -6.40 0.29 -21.57
C GLN A 195 -7.92 0.35 -21.59
N THR A 196 -8.57 0.03 -20.47
CA THR A 196 -10.03 0.07 -20.34
C THR A 196 -10.55 1.50 -20.45
N VAL A 197 -9.89 2.47 -19.79
CA VAL A 197 -10.25 3.90 -19.87
C VAL A 197 -10.07 4.43 -21.29
N VAL A 198 -8.92 4.15 -21.93
CA VAL A 198 -8.66 4.59 -23.31
C VAL A 198 -9.69 4.02 -24.29
N LEU A 199 -10.06 2.76 -24.14
CA LEU A 199 -11.09 2.14 -24.96
C LEU A 199 -12.46 2.80 -24.76
N TYR A 200 -12.81 3.12 -23.51
CA TYR A 200 -14.05 3.84 -23.20
C TYR A 200 -14.08 5.22 -23.87
N ASP A 201 -13.02 6.01 -23.73
CA ASP A 201 -12.92 7.34 -24.31
C ASP A 201 -12.95 7.31 -25.84
N THR A 202 -12.25 6.34 -26.45
CA THR A 202 -12.26 6.17 -27.92
C THR A 202 -13.67 5.87 -28.43
N ASN A 203 -14.43 5.01 -27.73
CA ASN A 203 -15.81 4.71 -28.09
C ASN A 203 -16.71 5.94 -27.97
N GLN A 204 -16.53 6.78 -26.94
CA GLN A 204 -17.29 8.01 -26.77
C GLN A 204 -17.02 9.01 -27.92
N ILE A 205 -15.76 9.16 -28.34
CA ILE A 205 -15.40 10.03 -29.47
C ILE A 205 -16.04 9.53 -30.76
N ILE A 206 -15.95 8.22 -31.05
CA ILE A 206 -16.55 7.64 -32.25
C ILE A 206 -18.08 7.84 -32.27
N MET A 207 -18.75 7.67 -31.13
CA MET A 207 -20.20 7.86 -31.05
C MET A 207 -20.60 9.30 -31.32
N ARG A 208 -19.85 10.28 -30.79
CA ARG A 208 -20.05 11.71 -31.08
C ARG A 208 -19.85 12.02 -32.56
N ASP A 209 -18.80 11.50 -33.18
CA ASP A 209 -18.55 11.69 -34.62
C ASP A 209 -19.67 11.09 -35.50
N ILE A 210 -20.30 9.99 -35.06
CA ILE A 210 -21.44 9.38 -35.74
C ILE A 210 -22.70 10.24 -35.60
N GLU A 211 -22.93 10.83 -34.42
CA GLU A 211 -24.05 11.75 -34.18
C GLU A 211 -23.91 13.03 -35.00
N ASP A 212 -22.71 13.62 -35.05
CA ASP A 212 -22.42 14.82 -35.84
C ASP A 212 -22.60 14.60 -37.35
N LYS A 213 -22.33 13.39 -37.86
CA LYS A 213 -22.58 13.02 -39.26
C LYS A 213 -24.06 12.77 -39.60
N LYS A 214 -24.91 12.57 -38.59
CA LYS A 214 -26.35 12.34 -38.78
C LYS A 214 -27.17 13.63 -38.78
N ASN A 215 -26.63 14.71 -38.21
CA ASN A 215 -27.21 16.05 -38.18
C ASN A 215 -26.77 16.88 -39.40
#